data_AF-A0A6N7M9V4-F1
#
_entry.id   AF-A0A6N7M9V4-F1
#
_cell.length_a   1.000
_cell.length_b   1.000
_cell.length_c   1.000
_cell.angle_alpha   90.00
_cell.angle_beta   90.00
_cell.angle_gamma   90.00
#
_symmetry.space_group_name_H-M   'P 1'
#
loop_
_entity.id
_entity.type
_entity.pdbx_description
1 polymer ?
#
loop_
_entity_poly.entity_id
_entity_poly.type
_entity_poly.pdbx_seq_one_letter_code
_entity_poly.pdbx_strand_id
1 'polypeptide(L)'
;MAEQLILKSLPFIRILPSWAQELSFKYCSKTANLYIVHGNIRDFLPHQMREEEFNFVKIQDYISEVLFGNRDVIVYYDRSSGVTFCKADMQDDYLQVMRSMNGIESEADVLAKEPQEALHNLEKYFYHNISQKKRFVLIVDYAETIVPNTDISRYTDEDRYSLVTFNRWAHDPLFTEGDISIILLTENLADLNIKLVRSPIT
;
A
#
# COMPACT_ATOMS: atom_id res chain seq x y z
N MET A 1 11.17 20.24 -3.29
CA MET A 1 11.70 18.86 -3.12
C MET A 1 11.01 17.89 -4.08
N ALA A 2 9.68 17.90 -4.16
CA ALA A 2 8.85 17.15 -5.13
C ALA A 2 9.31 17.29 -6.60
N GLU A 3 9.44 18.52 -7.11
CA GLU A 3 9.92 18.79 -8.49
C GLU A 3 11.30 18.15 -8.77
N GLN A 4 12.19 18.10 -7.77
CA GLN A 4 13.50 17.48 -7.92
C GLN A 4 13.43 15.94 -7.98
N LEU A 5 12.48 15.30 -7.27
CA LEU A 5 12.28 13.85 -7.33
C LEU A 5 11.65 13.43 -8.66
N ILE A 6 10.66 14.19 -9.13
CA ILE A 6 10.04 13.99 -10.44
C ILE A 6 11.10 14.14 -11.55
N LEU A 7 11.85 15.24 -11.57
CA LEU A 7 12.87 15.49 -12.59
C LEU A 7 13.96 14.42 -12.62
N LYS A 8 14.41 13.93 -11.45
CA LYS A 8 15.37 12.83 -11.36
C LYS A 8 14.84 11.51 -11.91
N SER A 9 13.55 11.25 -11.72
CA SER A 9 12.90 9.98 -12.09
C SER A 9 12.25 10.03 -13.48
N LEU A 10 12.16 11.22 -14.10
CA LEU A 10 11.42 11.47 -15.34
C LEU A 10 11.81 10.55 -16.51
N PRO A 11 13.10 10.25 -16.77
CA PRO A 11 13.47 9.34 -17.85
C PRO A 11 12.87 7.94 -17.67
N PHE A 12 12.82 7.45 -16.42
CA PHE A 12 12.22 6.17 -16.07
C PHE A 12 10.69 6.24 -16.14
N ILE A 13 10.07 7.30 -15.61
CA ILE A 13 8.60 7.45 -15.62
C ILE A 13 8.06 7.41 -17.05
N ARG A 14 8.73 8.07 -18.01
CA ARG A 14 8.23 8.17 -19.40
C ARG A 14 8.15 6.85 -20.16
N ILE A 15 8.86 5.80 -19.73
CA ILE A 15 8.85 4.48 -20.38
C ILE A 15 7.81 3.53 -19.76
N LEU A 16 7.17 3.92 -18.65
CA LEU A 16 6.14 3.11 -17.98
C LEU A 16 4.79 3.20 -18.73
N PRO A 17 3.88 2.23 -18.57
CA PRO A 17 2.50 2.36 -19.02
C PRO A 17 1.81 3.54 -18.33
N SER A 18 0.81 4.14 -18.98
CA SER A 18 0.18 5.41 -18.55
C SER A 18 -0.23 5.43 -17.08
N TRP A 19 -0.93 4.39 -16.62
CA TRP A 19 -1.38 4.27 -15.23
C TRP A 19 -0.21 4.31 -14.22
N ALA A 20 0.91 3.69 -14.56
CA ALA A 20 2.11 3.64 -13.73
C ALA A 20 2.86 4.97 -13.76
N GLN A 21 2.78 5.72 -14.88
CA GLN A 21 3.27 7.10 -14.93
C GLN A 21 2.49 7.99 -13.97
N GLU A 22 1.16 7.92 -14.02
CA GLU A 22 0.27 8.72 -13.17
C GLU A 22 0.54 8.44 -11.68
N LEU A 23 0.62 7.16 -11.29
CA LEU A 23 0.96 6.77 -9.94
C LEU A 23 2.35 7.29 -9.53
N SER A 24 3.36 7.15 -10.41
CA SER A 24 4.71 7.64 -10.15
C SER A 24 4.76 9.15 -9.96
N PHE A 25 4.04 9.92 -10.77
CA PHE A 25 3.96 11.38 -10.63
C PHE A 25 3.29 11.78 -9.31
N LYS A 26 2.17 11.14 -8.94
CA LYS A 26 1.48 11.37 -7.67
C LYS A 26 2.35 11.00 -6.47
N TYR A 27 3.09 9.90 -6.56
CA TYR A 27 4.01 9.49 -5.50
C TYR A 27 5.20 10.45 -5.36
N CYS A 28 5.84 10.83 -6.47
CA CYS A 28 6.97 11.75 -6.45
C CYS A 28 6.58 13.19 -6.06
N SER A 29 5.30 13.58 -6.15
CA SER A 29 4.84 14.89 -5.70
C SER A 29 4.88 15.04 -4.18
N LYS A 30 4.83 13.93 -3.42
CA LYS A 30 4.75 13.92 -1.94
C LYS A 30 3.62 14.80 -1.39
N THR A 31 2.50 14.88 -2.11
CA THR A 31 1.30 15.65 -1.69
C THR A 31 0.17 14.77 -1.17
N ALA A 32 0.26 13.47 -1.41
CA ALA A 32 -0.67 12.45 -0.94
C ALA A 32 0.16 11.21 -0.60
N ASN A 33 -0.44 10.29 0.16
CA ASN A 33 0.16 9.04 0.60
C ASN A 33 -0.78 7.85 0.42
N LEU A 34 -2.06 8.06 0.13
CA LEU A 34 -3.02 7.01 -0.17
C LEU A 34 -3.42 7.13 -1.64
N TYR A 35 -3.37 6.01 -2.36
CA TYR A 35 -3.65 5.94 -3.79
C TYR A 35 -4.60 4.79 -4.07
N ILE A 36 -5.43 4.93 -5.11
CA ILE A 36 -6.28 3.86 -5.59
C ILE A 36 -5.83 3.48 -7.00
N VAL A 37 -5.57 2.19 -7.22
CA VAL A 37 -5.29 1.62 -8.55
C VAL A 37 -6.43 0.68 -8.90
N HIS A 38 -7.03 0.88 -10.07
CA HIS A 38 -8.20 0.12 -10.46
C HIS A 38 -8.26 -0.23 -11.95
N GLY A 39 -9.22 -1.08 -12.34
CA GLY A 39 -9.41 -1.59 -13.68
C GLY A 39 -9.02 -3.06 -13.80
N ASN A 40 -8.37 -3.44 -14.91
CA ASN A 40 -7.95 -4.83 -15.15
C ASN A 40 -6.67 -5.20 -14.36
N ILE A 41 -6.78 -5.17 -13.03
CA ILE A 41 -5.66 -5.42 -12.10
C ILE A 41 -5.38 -6.92 -11.86
N ARG A 42 -6.27 -7.80 -12.36
CA ARG A 42 -6.20 -9.26 -12.21
C ARG A 42 -5.49 -9.96 -13.37
N ASP A 43 -5.24 -9.25 -14.45
CA ASP A 43 -4.45 -9.75 -15.57
C ASP A 43 -2.95 -9.64 -15.28
N PHE A 44 -2.14 -10.37 -16.04
CA PHE A 44 -0.70 -10.23 -15.94
C PHE A 44 -0.22 -9.06 -16.79
N LEU A 45 0.64 -8.24 -16.19
CA LEU A 45 1.23 -7.09 -16.83
C LEU A 45 2.55 -7.49 -17.49
N PRO A 46 2.81 -7.02 -18.72
CA PRO A 46 4.08 -7.25 -19.38
C PRO A 46 5.20 -6.59 -18.58
N HIS A 47 6.27 -7.35 -18.35
CA HIS A 47 7.43 -6.95 -17.59
C HIS A 47 8.70 -7.29 -18.36
N GLN A 48 9.59 -6.32 -18.49
CA GLN A 48 10.89 -6.51 -19.13
C GLN A 48 12.00 -6.16 -18.16
N MET A 49 12.51 -7.18 -17.47
CA MET A 49 13.48 -7.03 -16.39
C MET A 49 14.91 -6.77 -16.91
N ARG A 50 15.22 -7.30 -18.10
CA ARG A 50 16.51 -7.21 -18.80
C ARG A 50 16.27 -7.19 -20.31
N GLU A 51 17.22 -6.65 -21.09
CA GLU A 51 17.22 -6.90 -22.54
C GLU A 51 17.14 -8.42 -22.76
N GLU A 52 16.13 -8.87 -23.52
CA GLU A 52 15.81 -10.28 -23.85
C GLU A 52 14.92 -11.09 -22.88
N GLU A 53 14.53 -10.60 -21.70
CA GLU A 53 13.63 -11.33 -20.78
C GLU A 53 12.29 -10.62 -20.63
N PHE A 54 11.27 -11.11 -21.35
CA PHE A 54 9.90 -10.59 -21.30
C PHE A 54 9.00 -11.58 -20.57
N ASN A 55 8.55 -11.18 -19.38
CA ASN A 55 7.70 -11.99 -18.51
C ASN A 55 6.38 -11.27 -18.24
N PHE A 56 5.45 -12.00 -17.65
CA PHE A 56 4.12 -11.50 -17.28
C PHE A 56 3.99 -11.64 -15.76
N VAL A 57 3.77 -10.53 -15.05
CA VAL A 57 3.76 -10.49 -13.58
C VAL A 57 2.45 -9.91 -13.07
N LYS A 58 2.08 -10.22 -11.82
CA LYS A 58 0.88 -9.63 -11.20
C LYS A 58 1.11 -8.14 -10.94
N ILE A 59 0.03 -7.38 -10.79
CA ILE A 59 0.13 -5.94 -10.50
C ILE A 59 0.90 -5.64 -9.20
N GLN A 60 0.77 -6.51 -8.18
CA GLN A 60 1.50 -6.38 -6.91
C GLN A 60 3.01 -6.45 -7.13
N ASP A 61 3.47 -7.44 -7.90
CA ASP A 61 4.87 -7.63 -8.28
C ASP A 61 5.36 -6.49 -9.17
N TYR A 62 4.53 -6.05 -10.12
CA TYR A 62 4.84 -4.90 -10.97
C TYR A 62 5.07 -3.64 -10.13
N ILE A 63 4.15 -3.33 -9.21
CA ILE A 63 4.25 -2.14 -8.36
C ILE A 63 5.48 -2.25 -7.47
N SER A 64 5.66 -3.36 -6.76
CA SER A 64 6.76 -3.54 -5.81
C SER A 64 8.13 -3.48 -6.49
N GLU A 65 8.28 -4.14 -7.63
CA GLU A 65 9.55 -4.23 -8.33
C GLU A 65 9.83 -3.02 -9.22
N VAL A 66 8.87 -2.64 -10.07
CA VAL A 66 9.09 -1.58 -11.07
C VAL A 66 9.04 -0.21 -10.43
N LEU A 67 8.05 0.07 -9.57
CA LEU A 67 7.88 1.40 -9.00
C LEU A 67 8.71 1.60 -7.74
N PHE A 68 8.86 0.54 -6.94
CA PHE A 68 9.54 0.64 -5.64
C PHE A 68 10.87 -0.12 -5.57
N GLY A 69 11.27 -0.87 -6.60
CA GLY A 69 12.59 -1.51 -6.69
C GLY A 69 12.82 -2.65 -5.70
N ASN A 70 11.78 -3.19 -5.07
CA ASN A 70 11.89 -4.18 -3.99
C ASN A 70 12.81 -3.73 -2.84
N ARG A 71 12.84 -2.43 -2.55
CA ARG A 71 13.67 -1.80 -1.52
C ARG A 71 12.83 -1.31 -0.35
N ASP A 72 13.49 -1.17 0.80
CA ASP A 72 12.89 -0.77 2.07
C ASP A 72 11.82 -1.78 2.50
N VAL A 73 10.62 -1.35 2.88
CA VAL A 73 9.58 -2.27 3.34
C VAL A 73 8.36 -2.18 2.43
N ILE A 74 8.00 -3.31 1.84
CA ILE A 74 6.80 -3.48 1.01
C ILE A 74 5.95 -4.56 1.65
N VAL A 75 4.76 -4.15 2.07
CA VAL A 75 3.77 -4.96 2.77
C VAL A 75 2.61 -5.24 1.82
N TYR A 76 2.16 -6.48 1.77
CA TYR A 76 0.91 -6.87 1.14
C TYR A 76 -0.13 -7.20 2.20
N TYR A 77 -1.37 -6.82 1.94
CA TYR A 77 -2.50 -7.19 2.78
C TYR A 77 -3.71 -7.55 1.93
N ASP A 78 -4.32 -8.68 2.25
CA ASP A 78 -5.66 -9.04 1.82
C ASP A 78 -6.34 -9.86 2.92
N ARG A 79 -7.67 -9.87 2.96
CA ARG A 79 -8.45 -10.53 4.02
C ARG A 79 -8.22 -12.05 4.08
N SER A 80 -7.84 -12.69 2.97
CA SER A 80 -7.62 -14.13 2.89
C SER A 80 -6.22 -14.54 3.36
N SER A 81 -5.19 -13.81 2.93
CA SER A 81 -3.79 -14.12 3.24
C SER A 81 -3.30 -13.49 4.53
N GLY A 82 -3.88 -12.36 4.94
CA GLY A 82 -3.41 -11.52 6.03
C GLY A 82 -2.22 -10.66 5.63
N VAL A 83 -1.43 -10.24 6.61
CA VAL A 83 -0.23 -9.42 6.38
C VAL A 83 0.91 -10.31 5.86
N THR A 84 1.45 -9.96 4.70
CA THR A 84 2.63 -10.61 4.12
C THR A 84 3.60 -9.55 3.57
N PHE A 85 4.80 -9.94 3.15
CA PHE A 85 5.84 -9.01 2.72
C PHE A 85 6.46 -9.41 1.38
N CYS A 86 7.00 -8.43 0.66
CA CYS A 86 7.69 -8.66 -0.61
C CYS A 86 8.91 -9.59 -0.49
N LYS A 87 9.60 -9.56 0.65
CA LYS A 87 10.75 -10.41 0.93
C LYS A 87 10.72 -10.91 2.37
N ALA A 88 11.37 -12.05 2.62
CA ALA A 88 11.43 -12.68 3.93
C ALA A 88 12.15 -11.79 4.97
N ASP A 89 13.21 -11.08 4.58
CA ASP A 89 13.95 -10.17 5.46
C ASP A 89 13.09 -8.99 5.97
N MET A 90 12.18 -8.49 5.13
CA MET A 90 11.20 -7.46 5.52
C MET A 90 10.20 -7.99 6.55
N GLN A 91 9.76 -9.25 6.40
CA GLN A 91 8.88 -9.90 7.38
C GLN A 91 9.60 -10.13 8.71
N ASP A 92 10.86 -10.58 8.66
CA ASP A 92 11.67 -10.82 9.86
C ASP A 92 11.87 -9.51 10.65
N ASP A 93 12.16 -8.39 9.97
CA ASP A 93 12.24 -7.05 10.58
C ASP A 93 10.92 -6.68 11.27
N TYR A 94 9.79 -6.87 10.58
CA TYR A 94 8.46 -6.62 11.15
C TYR A 94 8.19 -7.45 12.42
N LEU A 95 8.40 -8.77 12.34
CA LEU A 95 8.19 -9.67 13.47
C LEU A 95 9.10 -9.31 14.66
N GLN A 96 10.36 -8.97 14.40
CA GLN A 96 11.29 -8.54 15.45
C GLN A 96 10.82 -7.26 16.14
N VAL A 97 10.42 -6.26 15.35
CA VAL A 97 9.92 -4.98 15.89
C VAL A 97 8.65 -5.21 16.71
N MET A 98 7.71 -5.99 16.21
CA MET A 98 6.44 -6.27 16.89
C MET A 98 6.61 -7.07 18.19
N ARG A 99 7.53 -8.05 18.21
CA ARG A 99 7.92 -8.78 19.43
C ARG A 99 8.50 -7.84 20.49
N SER A 100 9.32 -6.86 20.06
CA SER A 100 9.94 -5.89 20.97
C SER A 100 8.94 -4.93 21.62
N MET A 101 7.84 -4.60 20.93
CA MET A 101 6.85 -3.62 21.40
C MET A 101 5.77 -4.22 22.28
N ASN A 102 5.17 -5.31 21.82
CA ASN A 102 3.89 -5.77 22.35
C ASN A 102 4.05 -7.01 23.23
N GLY A 103 5.25 -7.60 23.32
CA GLY A 103 5.46 -8.90 23.96
C GLY A 103 4.61 -10.01 23.33
N ILE A 104 4.13 -9.81 22.09
CA ILE A 104 3.30 -10.78 21.37
C ILE A 104 4.16 -12.00 21.05
N GLU A 105 3.69 -13.16 21.51
CA GLU A 105 4.42 -14.43 21.38
C GLU A 105 4.12 -15.14 20.06
N SER A 106 2.94 -14.93 19.48
CA SER A 106 2.47 -15.65 18.29
C SER A 106 2.64 -14.84 17.00
N GLU A 107 3.28 -15.43 15.98
CA GLU A 107 3.39 -14.83 14.65
C GLU A 107 2.03 -14.64 13.98
N ALA A 108 1.05 -15.49 14.27
CA ALA A 108 -0.29 -15.40 13.69
C ALA A 108 -1.06 -14.13 14.13
N ASP A 109 -0.82 -13.68 15.37
CA ASP A 109 -1.45 -12.48 15.91
C ASP A 109 -0.85 -11.22 15.28
N VAL A 110 0.42 -11.28 14.89
CA VAL A 110 1.13 -10.17 14.23
C VAL A 110 0.78 -10.13 12.74
N LEU A 111 0.80 -11.29 12.06
CA LEU A 111 0.43 -11.45 10.65
C LEU A 111 -1.09 -11.65 10.48
N ALA A 112 -1.87 -10.81 11.16
CA ALA A 112 -3.31 -10.96 11.30
C ALA A 112 -4.05 -10.91 9.95
N LYS A 113 -5.15 -11.66 9.87
CA LYS A 113 -6.07 -11.64 8.71
C LYS A 113 -7.19 -10.63 8.87
N GLU A 114 -7.70 -10.46 10.10
CA GLU A 114 -8.77 -9.52 10.38
C GLU A 114 -8.29 -8.07 10.19
N PRO A 115 -8.96 -7.25 9.38
CA PRO A 115 -8.54 -5.87 9.07
C PRO A 115 -8.27 -5.02 10.30
N GLN A 116 -9.08 -5.15 11.35
CA GLN A 116 -8.89 -4.37 12.56
C GLN A 116 -7.53 -4.64 13.21
N GLU A 117 -7.14 -5.90 13.35
CA GLU A 117 -5.86 -6.29 13.95
C GLU A 117 -4.69 -6.01 13.01
N ALA A 118 -4.85 -6.35 11.72
CA ALA A 118 -3.83 -6.12 10.70
C ALA A 118 -3.46 -4.63 10.60
N LEU A 119 -4.46 -3.76 10.42
CA LEU A 119 -4.24 -2.32 10.30
C LEU A 119 -3.67 -1.73 11.60
N HIS A 120 -4.14 -2.17 12.77
CA HIS A 120 -3.59 -1.74 14.06
C HIS A 120 -2.12 -2.12 14.23
N ASN A 121 -1.74 -3.34 13.87
CA ASN A 121 -0.36 -3.80 13.98
C ASN A 121 0.55 -3.10 12.97
N LEU A 122 0.09 -2.92 11.73
CA LEU A 122 0.81 -2.17 10.70
C LEU A 122 1.02 -0.72 11.11
N GLU A 123 0.02 -0.08 11.70
CA GLU A 123 0.13 1.27 12.22
C GLU A 123 1.26 1.44 13.23
N LYS A 124 1.30 0.56 14.24
CA LYS A 124 2.35 0.58 15.27
C LYS A 124 3.73 0.47 14.63
N TYR A 125 3.85 -0.44 13.66
CA TYR A 125 5.09 -0.65 12.94
C TYR A 125 5.49 0.57 12.11
N PHE A 126 4.55 1.22 11.42
CA PHE A 126 4.81 2.47 10.70
C PHE A 126 5.33 3.55 11.65
N TYR A 127 4.58 3.90 12.70
CA TYR A 127 4.97 4.98 13.61
C TYR A 127 6.32 4.76 14.29
N HIS A 128 6.67 3.52 14.62
CA HIS A 128 7.97 3.21 15.19
C HIS A 128 9.13 3.53 14.25
N ASN A 129 8.94 3.24 12.96
CA ASN A 129 9.99 3.37 11.96
C ASN A 129 10.04 4.74 11.26
N ILE A 130 9.09 5.65 11.55
CA ILE A 130 9.12 7.03 11.02
C ILE A 130 10.45 7.73 11.35
N SER A 131 10.95 7.57 12.58
CA SER A 131 12.23 8.16 13.00
C SER A 131 13.44 7.59 12.24
N GLN A 132 13.34 6.36 11.73
CA GLN A 132 14.41 5.68 11.01
C GLN A 132 14.49 6.07 9.53
N LYS A 133 13.55 6.90 9.03
CA LYS A 133 13.45 7.32 7.62
C LYS A 133 13.43 6.13 6.64
N LYS A 134 12.89 5.00 7.07
CA LYS A 134 12.58 3.87 6.19
C LYS A 134 11.31 4.18 5.43
N ARG A 135 11.32 3.97 4.10
CA ARG A 135 10.13 4.06 3.26
C ARG A 135 9.27 2.82 3.44
N PHE A 136 7.95 3.01 3.50
CA PHE A 136 6.97 1.93 3.58
C PHE A 136 5.99 2.01 2.42
N VAL A 137 5.66 0.85 1.85
CA VAL A 137 4.59 0.73 0.85
C VAL A 137 3.66 -0.38 1.31
N LEU A 138 2.43 -0.02 1.65
CA LEU A 138 1.36 -0.96 1.93
C LEU A 138 0.48 -1.12 0.69
N ILE A 139 0.40 -2.33 0.15
CA ILE A 139 -0.46 -2.66 -0.98
C ILE A 139 -1.59 -3.54 -0.46
N VAL A 140 -2.81 -3.00 -0.51
CA VAL A 140 -4.03 -3.65 -0.05
C VAL A 140 -4.78 -4.19 -1.27
N ASP A 141 -4.84 -5.51 -1.42
CA ASP A 141 -5.63 -6.16 -2.45
C ASP A 141 -7.06 -6.42 -1.97
N TYR A 142 -8.00 -6.52 -2.92
CA TYR A 142 -9.44 -6.62 -2.67
C TYR A 142 -9.93 -5.51 -1.73
N ALA A 143 -9.54 -4.27 -1.98
CA ALA A 143 -9.83 -3.13 -1.09
C ALA A 143 -11.35 -2.92 -0.90
N GLU A 144 -12.16 -3.29 -1.89
CA GLU A 144 -13.62 -3.31 -1.81
C GLU A 144 -14.18 -4.23 -0.71
N THR A 145 -13.42 -5.22 -0.25
CA THR A 145 -13.81 -6.13 0.84
C THR A 145 -13.45 -5.59 2.23
N ILE A 146 -12.63 -4.54 2.30
CA ILE A 146 -12.13 -3.92 3.53
C ILE A 146 -12.82 -2.57 3.76
N VAL A 147 -13.08 -1.81 2.70
CA VAL A 147 -13.81 -0.54 2.73
C VAL A 147 -14.89 -0.51 1.63
N PRO A 148 -15.95 -1.33 1.77
CA PRO A 148 -16.99 -1.48 0.76
C PRO A 148 -17.82 -0.21 0.56
N ASN A 149 -18.31 -0.03 -0.67
CA ASN A 149 -19.38 0.93 -0.97
C ASN A 149 -20.75 0.35 -0.66
N THR A 150 -21.14 0.39 0.61
CA THR A 150 -22.48 0.01 1.07
C THR A 150 -23.10 1.10 1.95
N ASP A 151 -24.39 0.96 2.27
CA ASP A 151 -25.10 1.87 3.15
C ASP A 151 -24.45 1.92 4.55
N ILE A 152 -24.40 3.10 5.16
CA ILE A 152 -23.79 3.31 6.48
C ILE A 152 -24.43 2.41 7.56
N SER A 153 -25.73 2.10 7.43
CA SER A 153 -26.47 1.21 8.32
C SER A 153 -26.03 -0.25 8.21
N ARG A 154 -25.41 -0.64 7.09
CA ARG A 154 -24.92 -2.00 6.83
C ARG A 154 -23.44 -2.18 7.16
N TYR A 155 -22.71 -1.10 7.47
CA TYR A 155 -21.32 -1.25 7.92
C TYR A 155 -21.27 -2.07 9.19
N THR A 156 -20.34 -3.01 9.19
CA THR A 156 -19.83 -3.64 10.40
C THR A 156 -18.92 -2.67 11.15
N ASP A 157 -18.57 -3.00 12.39
CA ASP A 157 -17.60 -2.19 13.14
C ASP A 157 -16.20 -2.25 12.51
N GLU A 158 -15.88 -3.38 11.87
CA GLU A 158 -14.67 -3.59 11.08
C GLU A 158 -14.61 -2.67 9.84
N ASP A 159 -15.72 -2.54 9.10
CA ASP A 159 -15.81 -1.60 7.95
C ASP A 159 -15.63 -0.15 8.41
N ARG A 160 -16.28 0.22 9.52
CA ARG A 160 -16.16 1.57 10.11
C ARG A 160 -14.74 1.84 10.55
N TYR A 161 -14.12 0.89 11.24
CA TYR A 161 -12.73 0.98 11.69
C TYR A 161 -11.79 1.18 10.51
N SER A 162 -11.86 0.31 9.51
CA SER A 162 -10.99 0.36 8.32
C SER A 162 -11.15 1.68 7.56
N LEU A 163 -12.39 2.13 7.35
CA LEU A 163 -12.67 3.41 6.69
C LEU A 163 -12.08 4.60 7.45
N VAL A 164 -12.23 4.64 8.77
CA VAL A 164 -11.68 5.72 9.61
C VAL A 164 -10.16 5.66 9.62
N THR A 165 -9.57 4.47 9.72
CA THR A 165 -8.12 4.27 9.72
C THR A 165 -7.48 4.77 8.43
N PHE A 166 -7.99 4.35 7.25
CA PHE A 166 -7.46 4.84 5.98
C PHE A 166 -7.65 6.34 5.81
N ASN A 167 -8.80 6.90 6.18
CA ASN A 167 -8.99 8.35 6.14
C ASN A 167 -8.00 9.09 7.04
N ARG A 168 -7.74 8.58 8.25
CA ARG A 168 -6.78 9.21 9.17
C ARG A 168 -5.36 9.11 8.63
N TRP A 169 -4.92 7.94 8.17
CA TRP A 169 -3.60 7.77 7.55
C TRP A 169 -3.43 8.70 6.37
N ALA A 170 -4.46 8.83 5.53
CA ALA A 170 -4.42 9.68 4.35
C ALA A 170 -4.22 11.18 4.69
N HIS A 171 -4.70 11.62 5.85
CA HIS A 171 -4.54 13.00 6.34
C HIS A 171 -3.37 13.20 7.30
N ASP A 172 -2.65 12.15 7.69
CA ASP A 172 -1.56 12.25 8.65
C ASP A 172 -0.28 12.78 7.97
N PRO A 173 0.22 13.98 8.33
CA PRO A 173 1.44 14.52 7.76
C PRO A 173 2.66 13.62 8.00
N LEU A 174 2.67 12.88 9.12
CA LEU A 174 3.77 11.96 9.45
C LEU A 174 3.88 10.82 8.45
N PHE A 175 2.79 10.41 7.81
CA PHE A 175 2.83 9.38 6.78
C PHE A 175 3.43 9.92 5.48
N THR A 176 3.03 11.12 5.08
CA THR A 176 3.57 11.76 3.87
C THR A 176 5.06 12.14 4.04
N GLU A 177 5.43 12.71 5.19
CA GLU A 177 6.81 13.08 5.52
C GLU A 177 7.70 11.85 5.79
N GLY A 178 7.13 10.79 6.38
CA GLY A 178 7.80 9.52 6.69
C GLY A 178 7.95 8.58 5.50
N ASP A 179 7.54 8.99 4.30
CA ASP A 179 7.54 8.16 3.08
C ASP A 179 6.77 6.83 3.24
N ILE A 180 5.58 6.92 3.84
CA ILE A 180 4.64 5.80 3.96
C ILE A 180 3.59 5.98 2.87
N SER A 181 3.47 5.01 1.97
CA SER A 181 2.51 4.99 0.87
C SER A 181 1.53 3.82 1.04
N ILE A 182 0.25 4.06 0.81
CA ILE A 182 -0.83 3.08 0.88
C ILE A 182 -1.46 3.01 -0.51
N ILE A 183 -1.55 1.82 -1.07
CA ILE A 183 -2.10 1.57 -2.40
C ILE A 183 -3.25 0.60 -2.25
N LEU A 184 -4.47 1.08 -2.51
CA LEU A 184 -5.68 0.27 -2.54
C LEU A 184 -5.88 -0.26 -3.96
N LEU A 185 -5.91 -1.59 -4.10
CA LEU A 185 -6.21 -2.26 -5.37
C LEU A 185 -7.67 -2.71 -5.38
N THR A 186 -8.39 -2.35 -6.43
CA THR A 186 -9.78 -2.78 -6.64
C THR A 186 -10.06 -2.90 -8.14
N GLU A 187 -10.92 -3.81 -8.59
CA GLU A 187 -11.26 -3.87 -10.03
C GLU A 187 -12.14 -2.68 -10.45
N ASN A 188 -13.02 -2.24 -9.55
CA ASN A 188 -14.06 -1.26 -9.86
C ASN A 188 -14.22 -0.24 -8.72
N LEU A 189 -14.04 1.03 -9.04
CA LEU A 189 -14.22 2.13 -8.09
C LEU A 189 -15.63 2.21 -7.50
N ALA A 190 -16.65 1.70 -8.21
CA ALA A 190 -18.02 1.71 -7.71
C ALA A 190 -18.22 0.83 -6.47
N ASP A 191 -17.34 -0.17 -6.28
CA ASP A 191 -17.41 -1.12 -5.16
C ASP A 191 -16.62 -0.62 -3.94
N LEU A 192 -15.81 0.43 -4.10
CA LEU A 192 -15.01 1.04 -3.04
C LEU A 192 -15.71 2.26 -2.42
N ASN A 193 -15.55 2.44 -1.11
CA ASN A 193 -16.20 3.51 -0.35
C ASN A 193 -16.11 4.89 -1.04
N ILE A 194 -17.26 5.50 -1.32
CA ILE A 194 -17.33 6.74 -2.09
C ILE A 194 -16.62 7.93 -1.43
N LYS A 195 -16.47 7.93 -0.09
CA LYS A 195 -15.74 8.99 0.61
C LYS A 195 -14.25 8.93 0.32
N LEU A 196 -13.67 7.74 0.18
CA LEU A 196 -12.28 7.56 -0.22
C LEU A 196 -12.10 7.91 -1.70
N VAL A 197 -12.98 7.40 -2.57
CA VAL A 197 -12.91 7.64 -4.03
C VAL A 197 -13.03 9.12 -4.38
N ARG A 198 -13.86 9.89 -3.68
CA ARG A 198 -14.06 11.34 -3.92
C ARG A 198 -13.15 12.22 -3.08
N SER A 199 -12.27 11.64 -2.28
CA SER A 199 -11.37 12.38 -1.42
C SER A 199 -10.34 13.14 -2.26
N PRO A 200 -10.07 14.44 -1.99
CA PRO A 200 -9.08 15.20 -2.75
C PRO A 200 -7.63 14.80 -2.43
N ILE A 201 -7.44 13.99 -1.38
CA ILE A 201 -6.12 13.54 -0.90
C ILE A 201 -5.79 12.10 -1.36
N THR A 202 -6.55 11.57 -2.32
CA THR A 202 -6.47 10.19 -2.83
C THR A 202 -6.28 10.14 -4.34
#